data_AF-A0A199UNB0-F1
#
_entry.id   AF-A0A199UNB0-F1
#
_cell.length_a   1.000
_cell.length_b   1.000
_cell.length_c   1.000
_cell.angle_alpha   90.00
_cell.angle_beta   90.00
_cell.angle_gamma   90.00
#
_symmetry.space_group_name_H-M   'P 1'
#
loop_
_entity.id
_entity.type
_entity.pdbx_description
1 polymer ?
#
loop_
_entity_poly.entity_id
_entity_poly.type
_entity_poly.pdbx_seq_one_letter_code
_entity_poly.pdbx_strand_id
1 'polypeptide(L)'
;MDLEEERAAKEAEVLLLMDEVERAQARLNSIEREKGQLRSQLQSTTEVERLACSDDLESSSILESSLNAKEKIISELNMELRNMETTLSNEREQHVNEIKKLNALLNEKDTTIAEMRKELQERPTAKLVDDLRKKVKVLQAVGYNSIEAEDWELATSGEEMSKLESLLLDKNKKMEHELTQLKVKISEKTSLLESAEKTITELTTKVHEQQKLIAKLEDDILKGYSSVEKKGLLLNDWDLQEMGTSEVSEGTDQRHISSDQDQSSMLKVICNQRDRFRTRLRETEEEVRQLKEKLQMLAVELEKTKADNVKLYGKIRYVQDYNNEKLVSRGPKKYAEDLESGFSSDVESKYKKMYEDDINPFAAFSKKERDQRYKELGLRDKITLSSGRFLLGNKYARTFIFFYSIGLHLLVFTCLYRMSALSYQ
;
A
#
# COMPACT_ATOMS: atom_id res chain seq x y z
N MET A 1 127.83 -155.82 -3.66
CA MET A 1 128.28 -154.56 -3.04
C MET A 1 127.32 -153.41 -3.36
N ASP A 2 126.43 -153.55 -4.36
CA ASP A 2 125.56 -152.46 -4.84
C ASP A 2 124.31 -152.14 -3.99
N LEU A 3 123.97 -152.97 -2.99
CA LEU A 3 122.72 -152.83 -2.21
C LEU A 3 122.81 -151.82 -1.05
N GLU A 4 124.00 -151.53 -0.53
CA GLU A 4 124.16 -150.59 0.60
C GLU A 4 124.21 -149.13 0.13
N GLU A 5 124.81 -148.85 -1.03
CA GLU A 5 124.89 -147.50 -1.58
C GLU A 5 123.52 -146.99 -2.07
N GLU A 6 122.69 -147.87 -2.67
CA GLU A 6 121.32 -147.55 -3.05
C GLU A 6 120.42 -147.27 -1.83
N ARG A 7 120.66 -147.95 -0.71
CA ARG A 7 119.90 -147.76 0.53
C ARG A 7 120.23 -146.42 1.19
N ALA A 8 121.51 -146.05 1.23
CA ALA A 8 121.96 -144.76 1.75
C ALA A 8 121.50 -143.58 0.87
N ALA A 9 121.49 -143.74 -0.46
CA ALA A 9 120.95 -142.73 -1.37
C ALA A 9 119.44 -142.51 -1.17
N LYS A 10 118.66 -143.60 -1.02
CA LYS A 10 117.22 -143.53 -0.71
C LYS A 10 116.94 -142.91 0.66
N GLU A 11 117.77 -143.18 1.67
CA GLU A 11 117.61 -142.59 3.00
C GLU A 11 117.93 -141.09 2.99
N ALA A 12 118.97 -140.67 2.26
CA ALA A 12 119.28 -139.26 2.04
C ALA A 12 118.19 -138.52 1.23
N GLU A 13 117.59 -139.17 0.23
CA GLU A 13 116.45 -138.66 -0.53
C GLU A 13 115.22 -138.48 0.37
N VAL A 14 114.92 -139.46 1.22
CA VAL A 14 113.83 -139.36 2.20
C VAL A 14 114.05 -138.23 3.21
N LEU A 15 115.29 -138.04 3.69
CA LEU A 15 115.60 -136.93 4.60
C LEU A 15 115.49 -135.56 3.92
N LEU A 16 115.93 -135.42 2.67
CA LEU A 16 115.74 -134.18 1.91
C LEU A 16 114.25 -133.90 1.66
N LEU A 17 113.46 -134.93 1.33
CA LEU A 17 112.01 -134.80 1.19
C LEU A 17 111.33 -134.43 2.51
N MET A 18 111.77 -134.99 3.64
CA MET A 18 111.27 -134.62 4.96
C MET A 18 111.57 -133.15 5.29
N ASP A 19 112.79 -132.67 5.06
CA ASP A 19 113.17 -131.28 5.28
C ASP A 19 112.43 -130.31 4.31
N GLU A 20 112.20 -130.73 3.07
CA GLU A 20 111.36 -130.00 2.10
C GLU A 20 109.91 -129.91 2.57
N VAL A 21 109.35 -131.00 3.13
CA VAL A 21 108.00 -131.05 3.70
C VAL A 21 107.89 -130.17 4.94
N GLU A 22 108.85 -130.22 5.86
CA GLU A 22 108.86 -129.36 7.05
C GLU A 22 108.98 -127.88 6.67
N ARG A 23 109.83 -127.55 5.69
CA ARG A 23 109.96 -126.19 5.16
C ARG A 23 108.68 -125.73 4.45
N ALA A 24 108.00 -126.62 3.72
CA ALA A 24 106.72 -126.34 3.10
C ALA A 24 105.61 -126.15 4.14
N GLN A 25 105.57 -126.94 5.21
CA GLN A 25 104.61 -126.79 6.31
C GLN A 25 104.85 -125.50 7.11
N ALA A 26 106.10 -125.12 7.36
CA ALA A 26 106.41 -123.85 8.01
C ALA A 26 105.93 -122.65 7.16
N ARG A 27 106.14 -122.69 5.83
CA ARG A 27 105.62 -121.68 4.90
C ARG A 27 104.09 -121.67 4.85
N LEU A 28 103.45 -122.83 4.81
CA LEU A 28 101.99 -122.95 4.85
C LEU A 28 101.43 -122.32 6.12
N ASN A 29 102.00 -122.63 7.28
CA ASN A 29 101.60 -122.08 8.57
C ASN A 29 101.84 -120.57 8.66
N SER A 30 102.88 -120.04 8.01
CA SER A 30 103.09 -118.58 7.92
C SER A 30 102.01 -117.93 7.05
N ILE A 31 101.75 -118.50 5.87
CA ILE A 31 100.74 -118.01 4.94
C ILE A 31 99.33 -118.11 5.55
N GLU A 32 99.04 -119.16 6.33
CA GLU A 32 97.76 -119.29 7.04
C GLU A 32 97.60 -118.24 8.13
N ARG A 33 98.66 -117.92 8.87
CA ARG A 33 98.65 -116.82 9.85
C ARG A 33 98.48 -115.47 9.15
N GLU A 34 99.22 -115.21 8.08
CA GLU A 34 99.11 -113.99 7.29
C GLU A 34 97.73 -113.86 6.66
N LYS A 35 97.15 -114.95 6.13
CA LYS A 35 95.79 -114.99 5.62
C LYS A 35 94.76 -114.75 6.73
N GLY A 36 95.00 -115.27 7.93
CA GLY A 36 94.18 -114.99 9.11
C GLY A 36 94.23 -113.52 9.51
N GLN A 37 95.43 -112.93 9.54
CA GLN A 37 95.64 -111.51 9.83
C GLN A 37 95.02 -110.61 8.76
N LEU A 38 95.22 -110.90 7.48
CA LEU A 38 94.61 -110.16 6.37
C LEU A 38 93.08 -110.29 6.38
N ARG A 39 92.53 -111.46 6.70
CA ARG A 39 91.07 -111.61 6.88
C ARG A 39 90.55 -110.79 8.05
N SER A 40 91.27 -110.75 9.17
CA SER A 40 90.89 -109.93 10.32
C SER A 40 91.00 -108.43 10.03
N GLN A 41 92.03 -107.99 9.31
CA GLN A 41 92.16 -106.63 8.82
C GLN A 41 91.06 -106.27 7.83
N LEU A 42 90.73 -107.17 6.89
CA LEU A 42 89.64 -106.95 5.95
C LEU A 42 88.29 -106.89 6.68
N GLN A 43 88.08 -107.75 7.67
CA GLN A 43 86.84 -107.75 8.45
C GLN A 43 86.72 -106.49 9.31
N SER A 44 87.79 -106.07 9.99
CA SER A 44 87.78 -104.83 10.77
C SER A 44 87.64 -103.57 9.90
N THR A 45 88.31 -103.50 8.75
CA THR A 45 88.11 -102.40 7.79
C THR A 45 86.71 -102.42 7.19
N THR A 46 86.17 -103.59 6.86
CA THR A 46 84.78 -103.73 6.38
C THR A 46 83.77 -103.35 7.47
N GLU A 47 84.01 -103.72 8.73
CA GLU A 47 83.17 -103.33 9.86
C GLU A 47 83.25 -101.83 10.13
N VAL A 48 84.45 -101.23 10.06
CA VAL A 48 84.65 -99.78 10.19
C VAL A 48 84.00 -99.02 9.02
N GLU A 49 84.13 -99.49 7.78
CA GLU A 49 83.48 -98.90 6.60
C GLU A 49 81.95 -99.08 6.65
N ARG A 50 81.45 -100.21 7.14
CA ARG A 50 80.01 -100.40 7.35
C ARG A 50 79.46 -99.49 8.45
N LEU A 51 80.19 -99.31 9.54
CA LEU A 51 79.80 -98.38 10.61
C LEU A 51 79.87 -96.93 10.13
N ALA A 52 80.93 -96.54 9.42
CA ALA A 52 81.06 -95.20 8.85
C ALA A 52 80.00 -94.91 7.78
N CYS A 53 79.69 -95.89 6.92
CA CYS A 53 78.64 -95.75 5.91
C CYS A 53 77.24 -95.80 6.55
N SER A 54 77.05 -96.55 7.64
CA SER A 54 75.82 -96.53 8.44
C SER A 54 75.62 -95.17 9.10
N ASP A 55 76.65 -94.60 9.74
CA ASP A 55 76.59 -93.28 10.38
C ASP A 55 76.40 -92.15 9.34
N ASP A 56 77.02 -92.25 8.16
CA ASP A 56 76.84 -91.28 7.06
C ASP A 56 75.44 -91.38 6.44
N LEU A 57 74.94 -92.61 6.19
CA LEU A 57 73.57 -92.83 5.74
C LEU A 57 72.53 -92.38 6.77
N GLU A 58 72.78 -92.60 8.05
CA GLU A 58 71.91 -92.14 9.14
C GLU A 58 71.93 -90.62 9.26
N SER A 59 73.11 -89.98 9.17
CA SER A 59 73.23 -88.52 9.15
C SER A 59 72.60 -87.88 7.91
N SER A 60 72.73 -88.49 6.73
CA SER A 60 72.08 -88.07 5.48
C SER A 60 70.56 -88.22 5.57
N SER A 61 70.06 -89.29 6.18
CA SER A 61 68.62 -89.51 6.44
C SER A 61 68.06 -88.48 7.43
N ILE A 62 68.82 -88.12 8.47
CA ILE A 62 68.45 -87.05 9.41
C ILE A 62 68.44 -85.69 8.72
N LEU A 63 69.41 -85.41 7.84
CA LEU A 63 69.45 -84.18 7.04
C LEU A 63 68.30 -84.12 6.04
N GLU A 64 67.97 -85.23 5.37
CA GLU A 64 66.86 -85.31 4.41
C GLU A 64 65.51 -85.17 5.10
N SER A 65 65.32 -85.81 6.27
CA SER A 65 64.12 -85.59 7.09
C SER A 65 64.02 -84.15 7.62
N SER A 66 65.16 -83.53 8.00
CA SER A 66 65.22 -82.11 8.37
C SER A 66 64.91 -81.18 7.19
N LEU A 67 65.43 -81.49 6.00
CA LEU A 67 65.16 -80.75 4.77
C LEU A 67 63.68 -80.85 4.40
N ASN A 68 63.11 -82.05 4.40
CA ASN A 68 61.69 -82.29 4.17
C ASN A 68 60.81 -81.57 5.21
N ALA A 69 61.23 -81.52 6.47
CA ALA A 69 60.53 -80.74 7.50
C ALA A 69 60.60 -79.23 7.21
N LYS A 70 61.77 -78.70 6.83
CA LYS A 70 61.92 -77.29 6.44
C LYS A 70 61.13 -76.96 5.18
N GLU A 71 61.10 -77.85 4.19
CA GLU A 71 60.37 -77.67 2.94
C GLU A 71 58.85 -77.68 3.17
N LYS A 72 58.37 -78.56 4.08
CA LYS A 72 56.99 -78.50 4.58
C LYS A 72 56.69 -77.16 5.25
N ILE A 73 57.55 -76.70 6.17
CA ILE A 73 57.38 -75.40 6.84
C ILE A 73 57.39 -74.25 5.82
N ILE A 74 58.28 -74.27 4.82
CA ILE A 74 58.32 -73.26 3.75
C ILE A 74 57.03 -73.30 2.93
N SER A 75 56.51 -74.49 2.61
CA SER A 75 55.24 -74.62 1.88
C SER A 75 54.05 -74.10 2.69
N GLU A 76 54.03 -74.35 4.01
CA GLU A 76 53.00 -73.89 4.93
C GLU A 76 53.07 -72.36 5.09
N LEU A 77 54.26 -71.80 5.32
CA LEU A 77 54.49 -70.35 5.36
C LEU A 77 54.13 -69.67 4.03
N ASN A 78 54.45 -70.28 2.88
CA ASN A 78 54.06 -69.75 1.58
C ASN A 78 52.55 -69.78 1.37
N MET A 79 51.87 -70.82 1.86
CA MET A 79 50.41 -70.92 1.83
C MET A 79 49.77 -69.87 2.74
N GLU A 80 50.30 -69.68 3.95
CA GLU A 80 49.88 -68.61 4.85
C GLU A 80 50.11 -67.23 4.25
N LEU A 81 51.27 -66.99 3.62
CA LEU A 81 51.58 -65.73 2.96
C LEU A 81 50.60 -65.44 1.82
N ARG A 82 50.31 -66.43 0.96
CA ARG A 82 49.28 -66.30 -0.08
C ARG A 82 47.89 -66.09 0.50
N ASN A 83 47.53 -66.79 1.56
CA ASN A 83 46.24 -66.59 2.23
C ASN A 83 46.14 -65.17 2.78
N MET A 84 47.19 -64.66 3.43
CA MET A 84 47.25 -63.28 3.92
C MET A 84 47.25 -62.24 2.79
N GLU A 85 47.91 -62.52 1.67
CA GLU A 85 47.90 -61.65 0.50
C GLU A 85 46.50 -61.58 -0.14
N THR A 86 45.81 -62.71 -0.24
CA THR A 86 44.43 -62.76 -0.77
C THR A 86 43.43 -62.10 0.18
N THR A 87 43.54 -62.29 1.51
CA THR A 87 42.68 -61.58 2.47
C THR A 87 42.92 -60.07 2.41
N LEU A 88 44.18 -59.62 2.36
CA LEU A 88 44.53 -58.21 2.25
C LEU A 88 44.05 -57.62 0.92
N SER A 89 44.14 -58.36 -0.19
CA SER A 89 43.58 -57.96 -1.48
C SER A 89 42.06 -57.81 -1.42
N ASN A 90 41.36 -58.75 -0.79
CA ASN A 90 39.90 -58.71 -0.62
C ASN A 90 39.47 -57.54 0.26
N GLU A 91 40.17 -57.27 1.37
CA GLU A 91 39.91 -56.11 2.23
C GLU A 91 40.16 -54.80 1.48
N ARG A 92 41.24 -54.69 0.71
CA ARG A 92 41.51 -53.55 -0.16
C ARG A 92 40.38 -53.32 -1.16
N GLU A 93 39.90 -54.37 -1.81
CA GLU A 93 38.79 -54.27 -2.77
C GLU A 93 37.50 -53.83 -2.07
N GLN A 94 37.20 -54.36 -0.88
CA GLN A 94 36.05 -53.94 -0.07
C GLN A 94 36.15 -52.45 0.30
N HIS A 95 37.30 -51.98 0.77
CA HIS A 95 37.51 -50.57 1.08
C HIS A 95 37.39 -49.67 -0.16
N VAL A 96 37.92 -50.09 -1.31
CA VAL A 96 37.76 -49.36 -2.58
C VAL A 96 36.29 -49.28 -2.98
N ASN A 97 35.54 -50.37 -2.84
CA ASN A 97 34.11 -50.39 -3.14
C ASN A 97 33.32 -49.51 -2.16
N GLU A 98 33.68 -49.50 -0.88
CA GLU A 98 33.05 -48.63 0.10
C GLU A 98 33.36 -47.15 -0.16
N ILE A 99 34.60 -46.82 -0.52
CA ILE A 99 34.99 -45.47 -0.95
C ILE A 99 34.20 -45.05 -2.19
N LYS A 100 34.00 -45.95 -3.17
CA LYS A 100 33.17 -45.66 -4.35
C LYS A 100 31.72 -45.38 -3.99
N LYS A 101 31.12 -46.17 -3.09
CA LYS A 101 29.75 -45.94 -2.60
C LYS A 101 29.62 -44.62 -1.84
N LEU A 102 30.56 -44.34 -0.94
CA LEU A 102 30.58 -43.09 -0.19
C LEU A 102 30.75 -41.87 -1.10
N ASN A 103 31.61 -41.95 -2.12
CA ASN A 103 31.76 -40.89 -3.12
C ASN A 103 30.49 -40.72 -3.97
N ALA A 104 29.81 -41.81 -4.34
CA ALA A 104 28.54 -41.71 -5.07
C ALA A 104 27.46 -41.03 -4.23
N LEU A 105 27.36 -41.40 -2.94
CA LEU A 105 26.42 -40.78 -2.01
C LEU A 105 26.78 -39.32 -1.74
N LEU A 106 28.07 -38.99 -1.63
CA LEU A 106 28.53 -37.60 -1.49
C LEU A 106 28.12 -36.76 -2.71
N ASN A 107 28.35 -37.26 -3.92
CA ASN A 107 27.94 -36.57 -5.15
C ASN A 107 26.40 -36.37 -5.21
N GLU A 108 25.60 -37.36 -4.81
CA GLU A 108 24.14 -37.23 -4.74
C GLU A 108 23.70 -36.17 -3.71
N LYS A 109 24.39 -36.10 -2.56
CA LYS A 109 24.14 -35.03 -1.57
C LYS A 109 24.56 -33.67 -2.10
N ASP A 110 25.66 -33.57 -2.82
CA ASP A 110 26.10 -32.32 -3.43
C ASP A 110 25.14 -31.84 -4.52
N THR A 111 24.60 -32.75 -5.37
CA THR A 111 23.58 -32.39 -6.36
C THR A 111 22.28 -31.92 -5.70
N THR A 112 21.80 -32.64 -4.68
CA THR A 112 20.57 -32.23 -3.96
C THR A 112 20.76 -30.92 -3.20
N ILE A 113 21.94 -30.64 -2.64
CA ILE A 113 22.27 -29.34 -2.03
C ILE A 113 22.29 -28.24 -3.09
N ALA A 114 22.87 -28.49 -4.27
CA ALA A 114 22.88 -27.52 -5.36
C ALA A 114 21.47 -27.20 -5.86
N GLU A 115 20.61 -28.22 -6.01
CA GLU A 115 19.20 -28.07 -6.37
C GLU A 115 18.44 -27.28 -5.31
N MET A 116 18.53 -27.64 -4.02
CA MET A 116 17.90 -26.89 -2.93
C MET A 116 18.38 -25.44 -2.86
N ARG A 117 19.67 -25.18 -3.10
CA ARG A 117 20.20 -23.80 -3.17
C ARG A 117 19.63 -23.02 -4.33
N LYS A 118 19.49 -23.65 -5.51
CA LYS A 118 18.86 -23.05 -6.68
C LYS A 118 17.39 -22.73 -6.40
N GLU A 119 16.63 -23.67 -5.85
CA GLU A 119 15.25 -23.43 -5.44
C GLU A 119 15.14 -22.31 -4.39
N LEU A 120 16.06 -22.23 -3.44
CA LEU A 120 16.09 -21.17 -2.43
C LEU A 120 16.36 -19.79 -3.06
N GLN A 121 17.21 -19.72 -4.10
CA GLN A 121 17.47 -18.49 -4.86
C GLN A 121 16.31 -18.09 -5.77
N GLU A 122 15.60 -19.07 -6.36
CA GLU A 122 14.43 -18.85 -7.20
C GLU A 122 13.20 -18.44 -6.39
N ARG A 123 13.13 -18.82 -5.11
CA ARG A 123 12.05 -18.38 -4.24
C ARG A 123 12.04 -16.86 -4.12
N PRO A 124 10.88 -16.22 -4.38
CA PRO A 124 10.78 -14.78 -4.25
C PRO A 124 11.15 -14.36 -2.83
N THR A 125 12.06 -13.39 -2.72
CA THR A 125 12.51 -12.87 -1.43
C THR A 125 11.32 -12.38 -0.62
N ALA A 126 11.35 -12.55 0.71
CA ALA A 126 10.28 -12.07 1.61
C ALA A 126 9.91 -10.61 1.34
N LYS A 127 10.91 -9.76 1.04
CA LYS A 127 10.72 -8.37 0.63
C LYS A 127 9.86 -8.23 -0.63
N LEU A 128 10.12 -9.04 -1.68
CA LEU A 128 9.34 -9.00 -2.92
C LEU A 128 7.90 -9.45 -2.68
N VAL A 129 7.68 -10.46 -1.84
CA VAL A 129 6.33 -10.93 -1.48
C VAL A 129 5.59 -9.85 -0.68
N ASP A 130 6.27 -9.18 0.26
CA ASP A 130 5.71 -8.07 1.02
C ASP A 130 5.41 -6.87 0.13
N ASP A 131 6.29 -6.54 -0.83
CA ASP A 131 6.08 -5.46 -1.80
C ASP A 131 4.91 -5.79 -2.74
N LEU A 132 4.77 -7.04 -3.19
CA LEU A 132 3.62 -7.48 -3.99
C LEU A 132 2.33 -7.45 -3.18
N ARG A 133 2.35 -7.86 -1.90
CA ARG A 133 1.19 -7.75 -1.00
C ARG A 133 0.77 -6.30 -0.78
N LYS A 134 1.74 -5.39 -0.58
CA LYS A 134 1.49 -3.96 -0.49
C LYS A 134 0.89 -3.41 -1.78
N LYS A 135 1.45 -3.75 -2.95
CA LYS A 135 0.90 -3.36 -4.27
C LYS A 135 -0.53 -3.85 -4.47
N VAL A 136 -0.83 -5.09 -4.08
CA VAL A 136 -2.20 -5.64 -4.16
C VAL A 136 -3.14 -4.90 -3.22
N LYS A 137 -2.73 -4.62 -1.97
CA LYS A 137 -3.53 -3.82 -1.03
C LYS A 137 -3.83 -2.42 -1.56
N VAL A 138 -2.83 -1.74 -2.13
CA VAL A 138 -2.98 -0.42 -2.76
C VAL A 138 -3.93 -0.49 -3.93
N LEU A 139 -3.78 -1.47 -4.83
CA LEU A 139 -4.69 -1.66 -5.96
C LEU A 139 -6.12 -1.98 -5.51
N GLN A 140 -6.29 -2.77 -4.45
CA GLN A 140 -7.60 -3.06 -3.88
C GLN A 140 -8.22 -1.79 -3.30
N ALA A 141 -7.42 -0.96 -2.64
CA ALA A 141 -7.90 0.27 -2.04
C ALA A 141 -8.28 1.34 -3.09
N VAL A 142 -7.46 1.50 -4.13
CA VAL A 142 -7.71 2.40 -5.27
C VAL A 142 -8.85 1.90 -6.17
N GLY A 143 -8.93 0.59 -6.38
CA GLY A 143 -9.90 -0.02 -7.30
C GLY A 143 -11.29 -0.22 -6.69
N TYR A 144 -11.38 -0.40 -5.36
CA TYR A 144 -12.64 -0.70 -4.69
C TYR A 144 -13.12 0.38 -3.72
N ASN A 145 -12.36 1.46 -3.45
CA ASN A 145 -12.73 2.50 -2.49
C ASN A 145 -13.23 1.94 -1.12
N SER A 146 -12.74 0.76 -0.73
CA SER A 146 -13.36 -0.08 0.32
C SER A 146 -12.42 -0.43 1.47
N ILE A 147 -11.41 0.38 1.73
CA ILE A 147 -10.51 0.14 2.88
C ILE A 147 -10.60 1.31 3.85
N GLU A 148 -10.90 0.97 5.11
CA GLU A 148 -10.88 1.85 6.29
C GLU A 148 -9.51 2.53 6.38
N ALA A 149 -9.50 3.85 6.66
CA ALA A 149 -8.31 4.70 6.57
C ALA A 149 -7.10 4.20 7.40
N GLU A 150 -7.33 3.37 8.41
CA GLU A 150 -6.29 2.79 9.28
C GLU A 150 -5.41 1.73 8.58
N ASP A 151 -5.95 1.02 7.58
CA ASP A 151 -5.20 -0.01 6.83
C ASP A 151 -4.35 0.56 5.68
N TRP A 152 -4.57 1.84 5.35
CA TRP A 152 -3.83 2.58 4.33
C TRP A 152 -2.45 3.04 4.81
N GLU A 153 -2.33 3.55 6.04
CA GLU A 153 -1.04 4.02 6.57
C GLU A 153 -0.03 2.88 6.75
N LEU A 154 -0.50 1.67 7.09
CA LEU A 154 0.36 0.52 7.30
C LEU A 154 0.95 -0.03 5.99
N ALA A 155 0.19 0.03 4.89
CA ALA A 155 0.59 -0.50 3.59
C ALA A 155 1.59 0.40 2.83
N THR A 156 1.60 1.71 3.13
CA THR A 156 2.26 2.77 2.36
C THR A 156 3.61 3.22 2.93
N SER A 157 4.11 2.54 3.98
CA SER A 157 5.34 2.89 4.73
C SER A 157 6.69 2.75 3.97
N GLY A 158 6.69 2.55 2.65
CA GLY A 158 7.91 2.52 1.83
C GLY A 158 8.05 3.81 1.00
N GLU A 159 9.15 4.56 1.16
CA GLU A 159 9.35 5.90 0.55
C GLU A 159 9.06 5.97 -0.96
N GLU A 160 9.48 4.98 -1.75
CA GLU A 160 9.25 4.97 -3.21
C GLU A 160 7.80 4.61 -3.59
N MET A 161 7.19 3.71 -2.81
CA MET A 161 5.79 3.31 -2.99
C MET A 161 4.86 4.46 -2.58
N SER A 162 5.15 5.12 -1.46
CA SER A 162 4.44 6.31 -0.97
C SER A 162 4.39 7.42 -2.01
N LYS A 163 5.47 7.64 -2.77
CA LYS A 163 5.52 8.67 -3.83
C LYS A 163 4.63 8.33 -5.03
N LEU A 164 4.68 7.09 -5.53
CA LEU A 164 3.82 6.66 -6.65
C LEU A 164 2.35 6.62 -6.22
N GLU A 165 2.09 6.21 -4.99
CA GLU A 165 0.77 6.14 -4.37
C GLU A 165 0.17 7.53 -4.16
N SER A 166 0.95 8.50 -3.67
CA SER A 166 0.50 9.90 -3.56
C SER A 166 0.09 10.47 -4.91
N LEU A 167 0.83 10.12 -5.97
CA LEU A 167 0.56 10.60 -7.32
C LEU A 167 -0.68 9.93 -7.92
N LEU A 168 -0.92 8.65 -7.61
CA LEU A 168 -2.15 7.95 -8.00
C LEU A 168 -3.37 8.49 -7.24
N LEU A 169 -3.25 8.75 -5.94
CA LEU A 169 -4.31 9.31 -5.12
C LEU A 169 -4.65 10.74 -5.57
N ASP A 170 -3.65 11.57 -5.86
CA ASP A 170 -3.85 12.93 -6.38
C ASP A 170 -4.51 12.92 -7.76
N LYS A 171 -4.09 12.01 -8.66
CA LYS A 171 -4.78 11.81 -9.95
C LYS A 171 -6.21 11.32 -9.76
N ASN A 172 -6.47 10.41 -8.83
CA ASN A 172 -7.82 9.90 -8.58
C ASN A 172 -8.72 11.01 -8.02
N LYS A 173 -8.28 11.74 -6.99
CA LYS A 173 -8.97 12.92 -6.45
C LYS A 173 -9.23 13.98 -7.52
N LYS A 174 -8.26 14.23 -8.41
CA LYS A 174 -8.43 15.16 -9.53
C LYS A 174 -9.48 14.67 -10.54
N MET A 175 -9.45 13.38 -10.90
CA MET A 175 -10.46 12.77 -11.77
C MET A 175 -11.85 12.80 -11.14
N GLU A 176 -11.97 12.55 -9.84
CA GLU A 176 -13.23 12.69 -9.09
C GLU A 176 -13.70 14.14 -9.05
N HIS A 177 -12.79 15.10 -8.87
CA HIS A 177 -13.12 16.51 -8.92
C HIS A 177 -13.60 16.94 -10.32
N GLU A 178 -12.93 16.50 -11.38
CA GLU A 178 -13.36 16.76 -12.76
C GLU A 178 -14.73 16.12 -13.05
N LEU A 179 -14.97 14.89 -12.57
CA LEU A 179 -16.28 14.24 -12.68
C LEU A 179 -17.39 14.99 -11.94
N THR A 180 -17.12 15.45 -10.72
CA THR A 180 -18.10 16.23 -9.95
C THR A 180 -18.37 17.59 -10.59
N GLN A 181 -17.34 18.28 -11.07
CA GLN A 181 -17.51 19.52 -11.85
C GLN A 181 -18.33 19.29 -13.12
N LEU A 182 -18.07 18.23 -13.88
CA LEU A 182 -18.84 17.89 -15.08
C LEU A 182 -20.29 17.56 -14.73
N LYS A 183 -20.54 16.82 -13.63
CA LYS A 183 -21.91 16.56 -13.15
C LYS A 183 -22.64 17.86 -12.78
N VAL A 184 -21.99 18.79 -12.09
CA VAL A 184 -22.58 20.10 -11.78
C VAL A 184 -22.89 20.87 -13.05
N LYS A 185 -21.94 20.96 -14.00
CA LYS A 185 -22.18 21.60 -15.30
C LYS A 185 -23.33 20.98 -16.07
N ILE A 186 -23.47 19.65 -16.04
CA ILE A 186 -24.62 18.96 -16.63
C ILE A 186 -25.91 19.40 -15.93
N SER A 187 -25.94 19.41 -14.59
CA SER A 187 -27.13 19.82 -13.82
C SER A 187 -27.54 21.27 -14.10
N GLU A 188 -26.58 22.19 -14.22
CA GLU A 188 -26.82 23.59 -14.59
C GLU A 188 -27.38 23.69 -16.00
N LYS A 189 -26.77 23.00 -16.98
CA LYS A 189 -27.26 22.98 -18.37
C LYS A 189 -28.65 22.37 -18.49
N THR A 190 -28.97 21.32 -17.73
CA THR A 190 -30.32 20.75 -17.69
C THR A 190 -31.32 21.72 -17.07
N SER A 191 -30.95 22.46 -16.02
CA SER A 191 -31.84 23.47 -15.42
C SER A 191 -32.12 24.65 -16.38
N LEU A 192 -31.11 25.07 -17.14
CA LEU A 192 -31.26 26.09 -18.17
C LEU A 192 -32.15 25.60 -19.31
N LEU A 193 -31.97 24.35 -19.76
CA LEU A 193 -32.83 23.73 -20.76
C LEU A 193 -34.29 23.71 -20.29
N GLU A 194 -34.54 23.25 -19.06
CA GLU A 194 -35.90 23.21 -18.50
C GLU A 194 -36.52 24.61 -18.39
N SER A 195 -35.74 25.63 -18.02
CA SER A 195 -36.22 27.02 -18.01
C SER A 195 -36.56 27.53 -19.41
N ALA A 196 -35.75 27.20 -20.43
CA ALA A 196 -36.01 27.56 -21.80
C ALA A 196 -37.26 26.85 -22.35
N GLU A 197 -37.42 25.56 -22.07
CA GLU A 197 -38.62 24.79 -22.39
C GLU A 197 -39.88 25.40 -21.74
N LYS A 198 -39.80 25.81 -20.46
CA LYS A 198 -40.88 26.57 -19.80
C LYS A 198 -41.22 27.85 -20.54
N THR A 199 -40.23 28.66 -20.90
CA THR A 199 -40.51 29.89 -21.69
C THR A 199 -41.11 29.60 -23.07
N ILE A 200 -40.70 28.53 -23.74
CA ILE A 200 -41.27 28.11 -25.03
C ILE A 200 -42.73 27.69 -24.85
N THR A 201 -43.04 26.91 -23.81
CA THR A 201 -44.42 26.52 -23.49
C THR A 201 -45.29 27.73 -23.15
N GLU A 202 -44.78 28.69 -22.37
CA GLU A 202 -45.48 29.95 -22.08
C GLU A 202 -45.70 30.83 -23.33
N LEU A 203 -44.72 30.88 -24.24
CA LEU A 203 -44.87 31.63 -25.49
C LEU A 203 -45.85 30.94 -26.43
N THR A 204 -45.84 29.61 -26.51
CA THR A 204 -46.79 28.86 -27.34
C THR A 204 -48.22 28.95 -26.81
N THR A 205 -48.43 28.96 -25.49
CA THR A 205 -49.77 29.23 -24.92
C THR A 205 -50.24 30.65 -25.21
N LYS A 206 -49.37 31.66 -25.08
CA LYS A 206 -49.71 33.05 -25.46
C LYS A 206 -50.05 33.18 -26.95
N VAL A 207 -49.29 32.52 -27.83
CA VAL A 207 -49.60 32.49 -29.27
C VAL A 207 -50.96 31.83 -29.52
N HIS A 208 -51.27 30.72 -28.85
CA HIS A 208 -52.57 30.06 -28.97
C HIS A 208 -53.73 30.93 -28.45
N GLU A 209 -53.53 31.63 -27.34
CA GLU A 209 -54.49 32.59 -26.81
C GLU A 209 -54.72 33.76 -27.77
N GLN A 210 -53.64 34.31 -28.35
CA GLN A 210 -53.71 35.35 -29.37
C GLN A 210 -54.42 34.85 -30.63
N GLN A 211 -54.12 33.65 -31.12
CA GLN A 211 -54.81 33.03 -32.25
C GLN A 211 -56.31 32.86 -31.97
N LYS A 212 -56.69 32.40 -30.77
CA LYS A 212 -58.10 32.33 -30.36
C LYS A 212 -58.77 33.69 -30.28
N LEU A 213 -58.08 34.70 -29.77
CA LEU A 213 -58.60 36.07 -29.70
C LEU A 213 -58.79 36.64 -31.10
N ILE A 214 -57.81 36.47 -32.00
CA ILE A 214 -57.91 36.87 -33.41
C ILE A 214 -59.11 36.17 -34.06
N ALA A 215 -59.25 34.85 -33.91
CA ALA A 215 -60.39 34.12 -34.45
C ALA A 215 -61.75 34.62 -33.93
N LYS A 216 -61.83 35.01 -32.63
CA LYS A 216 -63.03 35.63 -32.06
C LYS A 216 -63.29 37.02 -32.64
N LEU A 217 -62.26 37.85 -32.77
CA LEU A 217 -62.37 39.17 -33.37
C LEU A 217 -62.76 39.08 -34.85
N GLU A 218 -62.23 38.10 -35.59
CA GLU A 218 -62.63 37.81 -36.97
C GLU A 218 -64.11 37.39 -37.06
N ASP A 219 -64.58 36.51 -36.16
CA ASP A 219 -65.99 36.11 -36.07
C ASP A 219 -66.91 37.28 -35.64
N ASP A 220 -66.45 38.13 -34.72
CA ASP A 220 -67.16 39.34 -34.29
C ASP A 220 -67.19 40.40 -35.40
N ILE A 221 -66.11 40.53 -36.18
CA ILE A 221 -66.10 41.37 -37.40
C ILE A 221 -67.08 40.80 -38.42
N LEU A 222 -67.09 39.49 -38.67
CA LEU A 222 -68.06 38.84 -39.58
C LEU A 222 -69.52 39.09 -39.13
N LYS A 223 -69.82 38.96 -37.83
CA LYS A 223 -71.14 39.28 -37.25
C LYS A 223 -71.46 40.77 -37.31
N GLY A 224 -70.47 41.64 -37.08
CA GLY A 224 -70.59 43.08 -37.20
C GLY A 224 -70.89 43.51 -38.63
N TYR A 225 -70.20 42.95 -39.63
CA TYR A 225 -70.46 43.19 -41.05
C TYR A 225 -71.84 42.70 -41.48
N SER A 226 -72.31 41.53 -41.03
CA SER A 226 -73.69 41.10 -41.30
C SER A 226 -74.77 41.97 -40.64
N SER A 227 -74.44 42.67 -39.55
CA SER A 227 -75.32 43.68 -38.92
C SER A 227 -75.27 45.03 -39.66
N VAL A 228 -74.09 45.42 -40.15
CA VAL A 228 -73.89 46.60 -41.00
C VAL A 228 -74.50 46.39 -42.39
N GLU A 229 -74.59 45.19 -42.94
CA GLU A 229 -75.30 44.95 -44.22
C GLU A 229 -76.81 45.22 -44.11
N LYS A 230 -77.41 45.07 -42.91
CA LYS A 230 -78.81 45.49 -42.64
C LYS A 230 -78.96 46.97 -42.33
N LYS A 231 -77.88 47.71 -42.05
CA LYS A 231 -77.89 49.15 -41.70
C LYS A 231 -77.17 50.04 -42.73
N GLY A 232 -76.45 49.45 -43.68
CA GLY A 232 -75.67 50.09 -44.74
C GLY A 232 -76.50 50.65 -45.90
N LEU A 233 -77.83 50.61 -45.79
CA LEU A 233 -78.74 51.32 -46.68
C LEU A 233 -79.19 52.70 -46.15
N LEU A 234 -78.82 53.12 -44.92
CA LEU A 234 -79.29 54.40 -44.35
C LEU A 234 -78.24 55.34 -43.75
N LEU A 235 -76.94 55.03 -43.82
CA LEU A 235 -75.92 55.82 -43.11
C LEU A 235 -74.79 56.28 -44.04
N ASN A 236 -75.14 57.04 -45.07
CA ASN A 236 -74.18 57.70 -45.97
C ASN A 236 -74.52 59.20 -46.18
N ASP A 237 -75.18 59.86 -45.22
CA ASP A 237 -75.67 61.24 -45.37
C ASP A 237 -75.33 62.19 -44.19
N TRP A 238 -74.34 61.87 -43.35
CA TRP A 238 -74.06 62.70 -42.16
C TRP A 238 -72.60 63.10 -42.05
N ASP A 239 -72.06 63.72 -43.11
CA ASP A 239 -70.80 64.46 -42.99
C ASP A 239 -70.75 65.67 -43.94
N LEU A 240 -71.50 66.74 -43.60
CA LEU A 240 -71.28 68.12 -44.07
C LEU A 240 -72.27 69.12 -43.42
N GLN A 241 -71.99 69.59 -42.19
CA GLN A 241 -72.05 71.03 -41.91
C GLN A 241 -71.49 71.42 -40.53
N GLU A 242 -70.51 72.31 -40.61
CA GLU A 242 -69.97 73.15 -39.56
C GLU A 242 -70.92 74.34 -39.28
N MET A 243 -70.83 74.88 -38.06
CA MET A 243 -71.20 76.25 -37.62
C MET A 243 -72.64 76.51 -37.11
N GLY A 244 -72.74 77.04 -35.87
CA GLY A 244 -73.82 77.97 -35.50
C GLY A 244 -74.56 77.75 -34.18
N THR A 245 -74.02 78.31 -33.10
CA THR A 245 -74.69 79.08 -32.03
C THR A 245 -76.09 78.72 -31.48
N SER A 246 -76.11 78.63 -30.14
CA SER A 246 -77.11 79.16 -29.18
C SER A 246 -78.43 78.43 -28.88
N GLU A 247 -78.51 78.12 -27.58
CA GLU A 247 -79.61 78.34 -26.62
C GLU A 247 -80.84 77.42 -26.55
N VAL A 248 -80.95 76.81 -25.35
CA VAL A 248 -82.13 76.62 -24.48
C VAL A 248 -83.41 76.09 -25.12
N SER A 249 -83.81 74.87 -24.72
CA SER A 249 -85.18 74.61 -24.23
C SER A 249 -85.29 73.22 -23.61
N GLU A 250 -86.04 73.16 -22.51
CA GLU A 250 -86.47 71.96 -21.78
C GLU A 250 -87.11 70.90 -22.67
N GLY A 251 -87.02 69.64 -22.21
CA GLY A 251 -88.06 68.66 -22.48
C GLY A 251 -87.56 67.26 -22.82
N THR A 252 -87.83 66.36 -21.88
CA THR A 252 -88.21 64.96 -22.10
C THR A 252 -87.09 63.90 -22.08
N ASP A 253 -87.22 63.07 -21.05
CA ASP A 253 -86.68 61.73 -20.86
C ASP A 253 -86.60 60.87 -22.13
N GLN A 254 -85.69 59.87 -22.06
CA GLN A 254 -85.47 58.76 -23.00
C GLN A 254 -84.34 58.94 -24.02
N ARG A 255 -83.15 59.37 -23.57
CA ARG A 255 -81.87 59.02 -24.21
C ARG A 255 -80.72 58.67 -23.25
N HIS A 256 -80.99 58.53 -21.95
CA HIS A 256 -79.96 58.32 -20.91
C HIS A 256 -79.59 56.85 -20.63
N ILE A 257 -80.37 55.89 -21.13
CA ILE A 257 -80.21 54.46 -20.74
C ILE A 257 -78.99 53.80 -21.40
N SER A 258 -78.60 54.22 -22.61
CA SER A 258 -77.42 53.64 -23.30
C SER A 258 -76.09 54.15 -22.75
N SER A 259 -75.99 55.42 -22.35
CA SER A 259 -74.77 55.99 -21.77
C SER A 259 -74.49 55.44 -20.35
N ASP A 260 -75.53 55.20 -19.55
CA ASP A 260 -75.38 54.60 -18.22
C ASP A 260 -74.92 53.14 -18.29
N GLN A 261 -75.31 52.41 -19.34
CA GLN A 261 -74.87 51.04 -19.55
C GLN A 261 -73.36 50.97 -19.86
N ASP A 262 -72.83 51.90 -20.66
CA ASP A 262 -71.40 52.00 -20.97
C ASP A 262 -70.57 52.47 -19.78
N GLN A 263 -71.07 53.41 -18.97
CA GLN A 263 -70.43 53.81 -17.71
C GLN A 263 -70.43 52.67 -16.68
N SER A 264 -71.52 51.90 -16.59
CA SER A 264 -71.57 50.71 -15.73
C SER A 264 -70.59 49.61 -16.18
N SER A 265 -70.38 49.47 -17.49
CA SER A 265 -69.41 48.56 -18.09
C SER A 265 -67.98 48.97 -17.75
N MET A 266 -67.66 50.26 -17.90
CA MET A 266 -66.35 50.82 -17.54
C MET A 266 -66.05 50.66 -16.04
N LEU A 267 -67.02 50.93 -15.17
CA LEU A 267 -66.87 50.73 -13.72
C LEU A 267 -66.66 49.26 -13.35
N LYS A 268 -67.33 48.31 -14.03
CA LYS A 268 -67.09 46.87 -13.85
C LYS A 268 -65.67 46.48 -14.25
N VAL A 269 -65.14 47.03 -15.34
CA VAL A 269 -63.76 46.81 -15.77
C VAL A 269 -62.77 47.34 -14.74
N ILE A 270 -63.00 48.55 -14.19
CA ILE A 270 -62.16 49.14 -13.13
C ILE A 270 -62.22 48.29 -11.85
N CYS A 271 -63.41 47.82 -11.45
CA CYS A 271 -63.56 46.91 -10.31
C CYS A 271 -62.77 45.61 -10.52
N ASN A 272 -62.87 44.98 -11.69
CA ASN A 272 -62.11 43.76 -12.01
C ASN A 272 -60.60 43.99 -12.03
N GLN A 273 -60.14 45.13 -12.58
CA GLN A 273 -58.72 45.48 -12.56
C GLN A 273 -58.21 45.70 -11.14
N ARG A 274 -58.95 46.47 -10.32
CA ARG A 274 -58.65 46.66 -8.90
C ARG A 274 -58.59 45.34 -8.14
N ASP A 275 -59.53 44.44 -8.40
CA ASP A 275 -59.61 43.16 -7.71
C ASP A 275 -58.46 42.24 -8.14
N ARG A 276 -58.03 42.29 -9.41
CA ARG A 276 -56.82 41.61 -9.88
C ARG A 276 -55.55 42.15 -9.22
N PHE A 277 -55.42 43.48 -9.09
CA PHE A 277 -54.29 44.08 -8.37
C PHE A 277 -54.29 43.72 -6.89
N ARG A 278 -55.46 43.68 -6.24
CA ARG A 278 -55.58 43.22 -4.85
C ARG A 278 -55.20 41.75 -4.68
N THR A 279 -55.58 40.89 -5.61
CA THR A 279 -55.17 39.48 -5.56
C THR A 279 -53.67 39.33 -5.73
N ARG A 280 -53.06 39.99 -6.72
CA ARG A 280 -51.60 39.97 -6.91
C ARG A 280 -50.84 40.56 -5.72
N LEU A 281 -51.37 41.61 -5.09
CA LEU A 281 -50.80 42.18 -3.88
C LEU A 281 -50.83 41.18 -2.73
N ARG A 282 -51.97 40.51 -2.49
CA ARG A 282 -52.08 39.46 -1.47
C ARG A 282 -51.14 38.29 -1.71
N GLU A 283 -51.03 37.82 -2.95
CA GLU A 283 -50.09 36.75 -3.33
C GLU A 283 -48.65 37.17 -3.05
N THR A 284 -48.26 38.39 -3.45
CA THR A 284 -46.91 38.92 -3.19
C THR A 284 -46.64 39.09 -1.69
N GLU A 285 -47.61 39.56 -0.92
CA GLU A 285 -47.52 39.67 0.54
C GLU A 285 -47.36 38.30 1.21
N GLU A 286 -48.06 37.28 0.71
CA GLU A 286 -47.95 35.91 1.19
C GLU A 286 -46.60 35.27 0.84
N GLU A 287 -46.09 35.48 -0.38
CA GLU A 287 -44.73 35.08 -0.77
C GLU A 287 -43.67 35.74 0.12
N VAL A 288 -43.82 37.04 0.42
CA VAL A 288 -42.92 37.75 1.36
C VAL A 288 -43.01 37.14 2.76
N ARG A 289 -44.21 36.76 3.23
CA ARG A 289 -44.39 36.10 4.53
C ARG A 289 -43.69 34.74 4.56
N GLN A 290 -43.87 33.93 3.53
CA GLN A 290 -43.23 32.61 3.40
C GLN A 290 -41.70 32.72 3.30
N LEU A 291 -41.18 33.70 2.56
CA LEU A 291 -39.73 33.94 2.48
C LEU A 291 -39.14 34.35 3.84
N LYS A 292 -39.85 35.21 4.59
CA LYS A 292 -39.44 35.60 5.94
C LYS A 292 -39.42 34.40 6.90
N GLU A 293 -40.42 33.52 6.81
CA GLU A 293 -40.47 32.29 7.61
C GLU A 293 -39.32 31.34 7.25
N LYS A 294 -39.06 31.12 5.95
CA LYS A 294 -37.89 30.33 5.49
C LYS A 294 -36.56 30.92 5.98
N LEU A 295 -36.42 32.24 5.95
CA LEU A 295 -35.21 32.92 6.43
C LEU A 295 -35.04 32.72 7.95
N GLN A 296 -36.12 32.79 8.73
CA GLN A 296 -36.10 32.50 10.16
C GLN A 296 -35.74 31.03 10.44
N MET A 297 -36.35 30.08 9.74
CA MET A 297 -36.01 28.66 9.89
C MET A 297 -34.54 28.40 9.56
N LEU A 298 -34.05 28.94 8.44
CA LEU A 298 -32.65 28.78 8.03
C LEU A 298 -31.68 29.44 9.02
N ALA A 299 -32.06 30.57 9.62
CA ALA A 299 -31.27 31.21 10.68
C ALA A 299 -31.17 30.35 11.94
N VAL A 300 -32.27 29.67 12.33
CA VAL A 300 -32.27 28.74 13.47
C VAL A 300 -31.44 27.50 13.17
N GLU A 301 -31.55 26.92 11.97
CA GLU A 301 -30.73 25.78 11.55
C GLU A 301 -29.24 26.14 11.48
N LEU A 302 -28.91 27.33 10.99
CA LEU A 302 -27.55 27.84 10.96
C LEU A 302 -26.97 28.04 12.36
N GLU A 303 -27.77 28.49 13.32
CA GLU A 303 -27.32 28.61 14.71
C GLU A 303 -27.18 27.25 15.39
N LYS A 304 -28.10 26.32 15.12
CA LYS A 304 -28.03 24.93 15.58
C LYS A 304 -26.76 24.23 15.06
N THR A 305 -26.49 24.32 13.76
CA THR A 305 -25.30 23.72 13.14
C THR A 305 -24.01 24.34 13.66
N LYS A 306 -23.96 25.66 13.88
CA LYS A 306 -22.82 26.30 14.56
C LYS A 306 -22.61 25.75 15.97
N ALA A 307 -23.67 25.62 16.77
CA ALA A 307 -23.58 25.09 18.13
C ALA A 307 -23.09 23.62 18.13
N ASP A 308 -23.58 22.81 17.18
CA ASP A 308 -23.15 21.43 17.03
C ASP A 308 -21.69 21.33 16.54
N ASN A 309 -21.25 22.21 15.64
CA ASN A 309 -19.84 22.31 15.22
C ASN A 309 -18.90 22.66 16.38
N VAL A 310 -19.30 23.61 17.26
CA VAL A 310 -18.51 23.95 18.45
C VAL A 310 -18.44 22.77 19.44
N LYS A 311 -19.54 22.05 19.64
CA LYS A 311 -19.54 20.82 20.47
C LYS A 311 -18.65 19.73 19.85
N LEU A 312 -18.69 19.56 18.53
CA LEU A 312 -17.86 18.58 17.83
C LEU A 312 -16.38 18.93 17.98
N TYR A 313 -16.02 20.20 17.81
CA TYR A 313 -14.67 20.69 18.08
C TYR A 313 -14.22 20.35 19.52
N GLY A 314 -15.09 20.59 20.51
CA GLY A 314 -14.82 20.21 21.91
C GLY A 314 -14.61 18.70 22.11
N LYS A 315 -15.39 17.86 21.43
CA LYS A 315 -15.21 16.39 21.47
C LYS A 315 -13.91 15.94 20.83
N ILE A 316 -13.57 16.48 19.65
CA ILE A 316 -12.32 16.18 18.94
C ILE A 316 -11.15 16.56 19.83
N ARG A 317 -11.18 17.75 20.42
CA ARG A 317 -10.15 18.21 21.37
C ARG A 317 -10.03 17.31 22.58
N TYR A 318 -11.15 16.93 23.20
CA TYR A 318 -11.14 16.00 24.35
C TYR A 318 -10.53 14.63 23.98
N VAL A 319 -10.87 14.08 22.81
CA VAL A 319 -10.31 12.81 22.33
C VAL A 319 -8.82 12.96 21.99
N GLN A 320 -8.41 14.06 21.37
CA GLN A 320 -7.00 14.38 21.09
C GLN A 320 -6.20 14.52 22.38
N ASP A 321 -6.71 15.26 23.37
CA ASP A 321 -6.06 15.45 24.66
C ASP A 321 -5.97 14.12 25.44
N TYR A 322 -7.03 13.29 25.42
CA TYR A 322 -7.03 11.96 26.04
C TYR A 322 -6.06 10.98 25.34
N ASN A 323 -5.99 11.01 24.01
CA ASN A 323 -5.03 10.18 23.26
C ASN A 323 -3.58 10.65 23.50
N ASN A 324 -3.35 11.97 23.56
CA ASN A 324 -2.07 12.56 23.93
C ASN A 324 -1.65 12.18 25.36
N GLU A 325 -2.58 12.16 26.33
CA GLU A 325 -2.32 11.71 27.70
C GLU A 325 -1.92 10.23 27.75
N LYS A 326 -2.57 9.38 26.94
CA LYS A 326 -2.23 7.95 26.80
C LYS A 326 -0.86 7.73 26.15
N LEU A 327 -0.46 8.61 25.23
CA LEU A 327 0.83 8.56 24.53
C LEU A 327 2.00 9.10 25.39
N VAL A 328 1.75 10.01 26.32
CA VAL A 328 2.78 10.53 27.25
C VAL A 328 3.28 9.46 28.25
N SER A 329 2.57 8.33 28.39
CA SER A 329 3.01 7.17 29.19
C SER A 329 3.99 6.22 28.47
N ARG A 330 4.34 6.45 27.18
CA ARG A 330 5.32 5.65 26.43
C ARG A 330 6.35 6.52 25.69
N GLY A 331 7.39 6.95 26.42
CA GLY A 331 8.69 7.31 25.84
C GLY A 331 8.78 8.65 25.07
N PRO A 332 10.01 9.10 24.72
CA PRO A 332 10.26 10.49 24.39
C PRO A 332 9.80 10.87 22.98
N LYS A 333 9.13 12.04 22.92
CA LYS A 333 8.55 12.71 21.75
C LYS A 333 9.54 12.88 20.60
N LYS A 334 9.20 12.32 19.43
CA LYS A 334 9.61 12.90 18.14
C LYS A 334 8.51 13.85 17.69
N TYR A 335 8.87 15.12 17.51
CA TYR A 335 8.04 16.11 16.83
C TYR A 335 7.80 15.63 15.39
N ALA A 336 6.65 15.01 15.15
CA ALA A 336 6.10 14.93 13.80
C ALA A 336 5.39 16.27 13.57
N GLU A 337 5.99 17.13 12.77
CA GLU A 337 5.30 18.28 12.18
C GLU A 337 4.12 17.74 11.37
N ASP A 338 2.92 18.08 11.84
CA ASP A 338 1.63 17.74 11.27
C ASP A 338 1.44 18.55 9.97
N LEU A 339 1.91 17.95 8.86
CA LEU A 339 2.04 18.58 7.54
C LEU A 339 0.70 18.71 6.78
N GLU A 340 -0.45 18.55 7.45
CA GLU A 340 -1.80 18.64 6.85
C GLU A 340 -2.64 19.85 7.31
N SER A 341 -2.12 20.70 8.22
CA SER A 341 -2.88 21.79 8.86
C SER A 341 -3.14 23.04 7.99
N GLY A 342 -2.65 23.08 6.74
CA GLY A 342 -2.64 24.31 5.93
C GLY A 342 -4.00 24.87 5.49
N PHE A 343 -5.02 24.02 5.32
CA PHE A 343 -6.37 24.43 4.84
C PHE A 343 -7.48 24.28 5.90
N SER A 344 -7.29 23.35 6.86
CA SER A 344 -8.20 23.19 8.01
C SER A 344 -8.03 24.31 9.05
N SER A 345 -6.83 24.90 9.15
CA SER A 345 -6.48 25.89 10.19
C SER A 345 -7.45 27.06 10.27
N ASP A 346 -7.97 27.61 9.18
CA ASP A 346 -8.82 28.81 9.25
C ASP A 346 -10.22 28.50 9.80
N VAL A 347 -10.82 27.40 9.36
CA VAL A 347 -12.12 26.94 9.86
C VAL A 347 -11.98 26.44 11.29
N GLU A 348 -10.93 25.68 11.56
CA GLU A 348 -10.59 25.20 12.90
C GLU A 348 -10.32 26.37 13.86
N SER A 349 -9.55 27.38 13.44
CA SER A 349 -9.25 28.58 14.25
C SER A 349 -10.52 29.36 14.60
N LYS A 350 -11.48 29.42 13.69
CA LYS A 350 -12.78 30.08 13.94
C LYS A 350 -13.57 29.34 15.03
N TYR A 351 -13.70 28.01 14.93
CA TYR A 351 -14.42 27.22 15.93
C TYR A 351 -13.65 27.04 17.23
N LYS A 352 -12.31 27.00 17.17
CA LYS A 352 -11.40 27.06 18.31
C LYS A 352 -11.62 28.33 19.12
N LYS A 353 -11.62 29.48 18.46
CA LYS A 353 -11.89 30.76 19.12
C LYS A 353 -13.28 30.79 19.76
N MET A 354 -14.31 30.32 19.04
CA MET A 354 -15.67 30.23 19.59
C MET A 354 -15.75 29.30 20.81
N TYR A 355 -15.04 28.17 20.79
CA TYR A 355 -14.96 27.24 21.90
C TYR A 355 -14.19 27.81 23.10
N GLU A 356 -13.04 28.44 22.86
CA GLU A 356 -12.23 29.08 23.91
C GLU A 356 -12.96 30.25 24.57
N ASP A 357 -13.70 31.04 23.77
CA ASP A 357 -14.55 32.12 24.28
C ASP A 357 -15.72 31.59 25.13
N ASP A 358 -16.27 30.42 24.80
CA ASP A 358 -17.38 29.79 25.53
C ASP A 358 -16.91 29.08 26.81
N ILE A 359 -15.75 28.41 26.78
CA ILE A 359 -15.22 27.65 27.92
C ILE A 359 -14.49 28.52 28.94
N ASN A 360 -14.00 29.70 28.55
CA ASN A 360 -13.24 30.57 29.43
C ASN A 360 -14.19 31.35 30.38
N PRO A 361 -14.21 31.03 31.69
CA PRO A 361 -15.09 31.69 32.65
C PRO A 361 -14.79 33.20 32.78
N PHE A 362 -13.54 33.61 32.52
CA PHE A 362 -13.14 35.02 32.56
C PHE A 362 -13.53 35.80 31.30
N ALA A 363 -13.67 35.15 30.15
CA ALA A 363 -14.16 35.80 28.93
C ALA A 363 -15.66 36.12 29.05
N ALA A 364 -16.43 35.13 29.52
CA ALA A 364 -17.84 35.31 29.84
C ALA A 364 -18.05 36.38 30.94
N PHE A 365 -17.23 36.35 31.99
CA PHE A 365 -17.28 37.34 33.07
C PHE A 365 -16.88 38.74 32.58
N SER A 366 -15.77 38.90 31.85
CA SER A 366 -15.33 40.20 31.30
C SER A 366 -16.34 40.78 30.32
N LYS A 367 -16.98 39.94 29.49
CA LYS A 367 -18.06 40.36 28.59
C LYS A 367 -19.28 40.83 29.39
N LYS A 368 -19.70 40.06 30.41
CA LYS A 368 -20.80 40.42 31.30
C LYS A 368 -20.52 41.70 32.09
N GLU A 369 -19.30 41.89 32.58
CA GLU A 369 -18.88 43.11 33.27
C GLU A 369 -18.90 44.31 32.32
N ARG A 370 -18.37 44.18 31.09
CA ARG A 370 -18.43 45.24 30.08
C ARG A 370 -19.86 45.60 29.69
N ASP A 371 -20.72 44.61 29.53
CA ASP A 371 -22.15 44.81 29.21
C ASP A 371 -22.90 45.45 30.38
N GLN A 372 -22.55 45.09 31.61
CA GLN A 372 -23.11 45.69 32.81
C GLN A 372 -22.64 47.14 32.98
N ARG A 373 -21.33 47.41 32.83
CA ARG A 373 -20.77 48.77 32.77
C ARG A 373 -21.46 49.58 31.68
N TYR A 374 -21.68 48.99 30.49
CA TYR A 374 -22.39 49.66 29.41
C TYR A 374 -23.85 49.95 29.74
N LYS A 375 -24.54 49.07 30.47
CA LYS A 375 -25.91 49.30 30.95
C LYS A 375 -25.97 50.37 32.04
N GLU A 376 -24.97 50.39 32.93
CA GLU A 376 -24.78 51.36 34.02
C GLU A 376 -24.39 52.75 33.52
N LEU A 377 -23.89 52.89 32.29
CA LEU A 377 -23.68 54.21 31.66
C LEU A 377 -25.02 54.93 31.47
N GLY A 378 -25.06 56.20 31.90
CA GLY A 378 -26.19 57.09 31.66
C GLY A 378 -26.45 57.28 30.16
N LEU A 379 -27.68 57.65 29.80
CA LEU A 379 -28.08 57.85 28.40
C LEU A 379 -27.15 58.83 27.65
N ARG A 380 -26.61 59.84 28.35
CA ARG A 380 -25.66 60.82 27.80
C ARG A 380 -24.28 60.22 27.54
N ASP A 381 -23.80 59.36 28.43
CA ASP A 381 -22.52 58.68 28.26
C ASP A 381 -22.58 57.61 27.17
N LYS A 382 -23.74 56.96 26.98
CA LYS A 382 -23.99 56.02 25.88
C LYS A 382 -23.89 56.69 24.52
N ILE A 383 -24.46 57.88 24.38
CA ILE A 383 -24.38 58.67 23.14
C ILE A 383 -22.94 59.14 22.89
N THR A 384 -22.23 59.54 23.94
CA THR A 384 -20.82 59.98 23.83
C THR A 384 -19.91 58.82 23.45
N LEU A 385 -20.09 57.64 24.06
CA LEU A 385 -19.31 56.45 23.76
C LEU A 385 -19.62 55.89 22.37
N SER A 386 -20.89 55.92 21.94
CA SER A 386 -21.29 55.48 20.60
C SER A 386 -20.78 56.46 19.52
N SER A 387 -20.88 57.76 19.76
CA SER A 387 -20.31 58.80 18.90
C SER A 387 -18.78 58.67 18.84
N GLY A 388 -18.10 58.53 19.98
CA GLY A 388 -16.65 58.32 20.04
C GLY A 388 -16.19 57.07 19.30
N ARG A 389 -16.88 55.93 19.48
CA ARG A 389 -16.59 54.71 18.71
C ARG A 389 -16.86 54.86 17.23
N PHE A 390 -17.93 55.56 16.85
CA PHE A 390 -18.27 55.80 15.44
C PHE A 390 -17.21 56.69 14.76
N LEU A 391 -16.75 57.74 15.45
CA LEU A 391 -15.72 58.64 14.97
C LEU A 391 -14.36 57.95 14.86
N LEU A 392 -13.96 57.11 15.83
CA LEU A 392 -12.69 56.38 15.79
C LEU A 392 -12.71 55.16 14.85
N GLY A 393 -13.85 54.45 14.80
CA GLY A 393 -14.00 53.22 14.04
C GLY A 393 -14.09 53.43 12.53
N ASN A 394 -14.68 54.55 12.09
CA ASN A 394 -14.90 54.80 10.66
C ASN A 394 -13.80 55.71 10.07
N LYS A 395 -13.10 55.22 9.04
CA LYS A 395 -12.05 55.98 8.32
C LYS A 395 -12.54 57.29 7.71
N TYR A 396 -13.81 57.32 7.27
CA TYR A 396 -14.43 58.52 6.69
C TYR A 396 -14.78 59.55 7.77
N ALA A 397 -15.23 59.11 8.95
CA ALA A 397 -15.53 60.00 10.06
C ALA A 397 -14.26 60.70 10.60
N ARG A 398 -13.14 59.98 10.69
CA ARG A 398 -11.82 60.56 11.02
C ARG A 398 -11.39 61.64 10.02
N THR A 399 -11.56 61.35 8.72
CA THR A 399 -11.22 62.28 7.65
C THR A 399 -12.11 63.53 7.68
N PHE A 400 -13.41 63.34 7.92
CA PHE A 400 -14.38 64.43 8.03
C PHE A 400 -14.05 65.38 9.20
N ILE A 401 -13.74 64.86 10.40
CA ILE A 401 -13.35 65.69 11.55
C ILE A 401 -12.06 66.47 11.27
N PHE A 402 -11.08 65.84 10.62
CA PHE A 402 -9.84 66.49 10.28
C PHE A 402 -10.08 67.72 9.37
N PHE A 403 -10.85 67.55 8.29
CA PHE A 403 -11.20 68.68 7.41
C PHE A 403 -12.10 69.71 8.09
N TYR A 404 -13.04 69.28 8.94
CA TYR A 404 -13.88 70.19 9.72
C TYR A 404 -13.06 71.05 10.68
N SER A 405 -12.06 70.47 11.35
CA SER A 405 -11.12 71.20 12.21
C SER A 405 -10.30 72.22 11.40
N ILE A 406 -9.74 71.82 10.25
CA ILE A 406 -9.03 72.74 9.35
C ILE A 406 -9.95 73.90 8.91
N GLY A 407 -11.18 73.60 8.51
CA GLY A 407 -12.15 74.61 8.07
C GLY A 407 -12.51 75.59 9.18
N LEU A 408 -12.70 75.09 10.41
CA LEU A 408 -12.97 75.93 11.57
C LEU A 408 -11.79 76.84 11.92
N HIS A 409 -10.56 76.32 11.86
CA HIS A 409 -9.37 77.14 12.05
C HIS A 409 -9.27 78.22 10.97
N LEU A 410 -9.47 77.88 9.69
CA LEU A 410 -9.48 78.86 8.60
C LEU A 410 -10.56 79.93 8.83
N LEU A 411 -11.76 79.55 9.26
CA LEU A 411 -12.84 80.49 9.56
C LEU A 411 -12.47 81.44 10.69
N VAL A 412 -11.92 80.92 11.79
CA VAL A 412 -11.46 81.73 12.93
C VAL A 412 -10.33 82.68 12.49
N PHE A 413 -9.35 82.20 11.74
CA PHE A 413 -8.29 83.04 11.18
C PHE A 413 -8.85 84.12 10.25
N THR A 414 -9.86 83.81 9.45
CA THR A 414 -10.51 84.78 8.56
C THR A 414 -11.28 85.84 9.34
N CYS A 415 -11.97 85.44 10.42
CA CYS A 415 -12.65 86.37 11.33
C CYS A 415 -11.66 87.27 12.07
N LEU A 416 -10.57 86.72 12.61
CA LEU A 416 -9.51 87.50 13.26
C LEU A 416 -8.81 88.43 12.26
N TYR A 417 -8.56 87.98 11.04
CA TYR A 417 -7.99 88.81 9.98
C TYR A 417 -8.94 89.97 9.61
N ARG A 418 -10.25 89.69 9.44
CA ARG A 418 -11.28 90.71 9.20
C ARG A 418 -11.35 91.73 10.34
N MET A 419 -11.35 91.27 11.60
CA MET A 419 -11.36 92.16 12.76
C MET A 419 -10.07 92.98 12.89
N SER A 420 -8.91 92.38 12.62
CA SER A 420 -7.62 93.08 12.60
C SER A 420 -7.52 94.10 11.46
N ALA A 421 -8.12 93.80 10.30
CA ALA A 421 -8.18 94.73 9.17
C ALA A 421 -9.13 95.90 9.45
N LEU A 422 -10.24 95.66 10.17
CA LEU A 422 -11.17 96.68 10.62
C LEU A 422 -10.63 97.55 11.77
N SER A 423 -9.66 97.06 12.55
CA SER A 423 -9.05 97.84 13.64
C SER A 423 -7.88 98.72 13.21
N TYR A 424 -7.39 98.57 11.97
CA TYR A 424 -6.30 99.38 11.40
C TYR A 424 -6.79 100.53 10.50
N GLN A 425 -8.11 100.67 10.36
CA GLN A 425 -8.81 101.76 9.69
C GLN A 425 -9.47 102.65 10.73
#